data_AF-A0A536UZ88-F1
#
_entry.id   AF-A0A536UZ88-F1
#
_cell.length_a   1.000
_cell.length_b   1.000
_cell.length_c   1.000
_cell.angle_alpha   90.00
_cell.angle_beta   90.00
_cell.angle_gamma   90.00
#
_symmetry.space_group_name_H-M   'P 1'
#
loop_
_entity.id
_entity.type
_entity.pdbx_description
1 polymer ?
#
loop_
_entity_poly.entity_id
_entity_poly.type
_entity_poly.pdbx_seq_one_letter_code
_entity_poly.pdbx_strand_id
1 'polypeptide(L)'
;MQRTYADVTKKVADDPAGIGITTLNRVTPDVKVLGVTRGEWGTPMKGTPEDVRSGRYPYDRFVYVYVRRGPDAPVNPFVREYLRMVLSKEGQEAIASDAKGYLPLNPMELTAELAKLD
;
A
#
# COMPACT_ATOMS: atom_id res chain seq x y z
N MET A 1 16.34 20.00 -6.17
CA MET A 1 15.89 19.05 -5.12
C MET A 1 14.54 18.48 -5.51
N GLN A 2 14.40 17.15 -5.49
CA GLN A 2 13.12 16.48 -5.75
C GLN A 2 12.25 16.58 -4.50
N ARG A 3 11.03 17.13 -4.64
CA ARG A 3 10.06 17.22 -3.54
C ARG A 3 9.49 15.83 -3.25
N THR A 4 9.27 15.53 -1.98
CA THR A 4 8.82 14.23 -1.46
C THR A 4 7.52 14.38 -0.65
N TYR A 5 6.88 13.25 -0.32
CA TYR A 5 5.74 13.23 0.58
C TYR A 5 6.06 13.75 2.00
N ALA A 6 7.31 13.58 2.46
CA ALA A 6 7.74 14.13 3.74
C ALA A 6 7.76 15.66 3.74
N ASP A 7 8.07 16.29 2.60
CA ASP A 7 8.03 17.74 2.45
C ASP A 7 6.60 18.29 2.54
N VAL A 8 5.60 17.51 2.07
CA VAL A 8 4.18 17.85 2.24
C VAL A 8 3.81 17.79 3.71
N THR A 9 4.14 16.71 4.41
CA THR A 9 3.86 16.54 5.84
C THR A 9 4.46 17.70 6.66
N LYS A 10 5.73 18.04 6.39
CA LYS A 10 6.41 19.16 7.07
C LYS A 10 5.71 20.49 6.84
N LYS A 11 5.35 20.80 5.60
CA LYS A 11 4.65 22.06 5.28
C LYS A 11 3.29 22.18 5.95
N VAL A 12 2.55 21.08 6.04
CA VAL A 12 1.25 21.06 6.75
C VAL A 12 1.45 21.23 8.25
N ALA A 13 2.52 20.69 8.83
CA ALA A 13 2.83 20.91 10.26
C ALA A 13 3.19 22.38 10.56
N ASP A 14 3.88 23.05 9.63
CA ASP A 14 4.34 24.44 9.78
C ASP A 14 3.23 25.49 9.47
N ASP A 15 2.08 25.07 8.92
CA ASP A 15 0.96 25.95 8.55
C ASP A 15 -0.36 25.46 9.19
N PRO A 16 -0.89 26.15 10.22
CA PRO A 16 -2.14 25.78 10.87
C PRO A 16 -3.38 25.72 9.96
N ALA A 17 -3.37 26.40 8.81
CA ALA A 17 -4.45 26.36 7.82
C ALA A 17 -4.13 25.42 6.63
N GLY A 18 -2.96 24.78 6.64
CA GLY A 18 -2.49 23.93 5.57
C GLY A 18 -3.28 22.62 5.43
N ILE A 19 -3.56 22.23 4.19
CA ILE A 19 -4.12 20.93 3.84
C ILE A 19 -3.25 20.30 2.75
N GLY A 20 -2.92 19.02 2.91
CA GLY A 20 -2.08 18.29 1.95
C GLY A 20 -2.43 16.82 1.86
N ILE A 21 -2.06 16.21 0.73
CA ILE A 21 -2.19 14.77 0.50
C ILE A 21 -0.79 14.16 0.60
N THR A 22 -0.63 13.20 1.51
CA THR A 22 0.63 12.48 1.75
C THR A 22 0.37 10.99 1.93
N THR A 23 1.43 10.20 2.03
CA THR A 23 1.34 8.76 2.30
C THR A 23 1.20 8.52 3.80
N LEU A 24 0.20 7.71 4.21
CA LEU A 24 -0.09 7.47 5.63
C LEU A 24 1.10 6.90 6.42
N ASN A 25 2.00 6.16 5.77
CA ASN A 25 3.24 5.68 6.39
C ASN A 25 4.37 6.73 6.52
N ARG A 26 4.05 8.02 6.34
CA ARG A 26 4.97 9.17 6.48
C ARG A 26 4.38 10.30 7.32
N VAL A 27 3.24 10.06 7.98
CA VAL A 27 2.63 11.05 8.85
C VAL A 27 3.39 11.12 10.18
N THR A 28 3.61 12.32 10.70
CA THR A 28 4.20 12.58 12.02
C THR A 28 3.10 12.96 13.01
N PRO A 29 3.35 12.91 14.33
CA PRO A 29 2.38 13.35 15.34
C PRO A 29 1.91 14.80 15.20
N ASP A 30 2.70 15.64 14.53
CA ASP A 30 2.40 17.07 14.32
C ASP A 30 1.34 17.31 13.22
N VAL A 31 0.94 16.28 12.48
CA VAL A 31 -0.07 16.37 11.43
C VAL A 31 -1.31 15.56 11.79
N LYS A 32 -2.47 16.21 11.75
CA LYS A 32 -3.76 15.56 11.96
C LYS A 32 -4.22 14.83 10.70
N VAL A 33 -4.34 13.50 10.77
CA VAL A 33 -5.01 12.71 9.73
C VAL A 33 -6.51 12.96 9.76
N LEU A 34 -7.06 13.42 8.64
CA LEU A 34 -8.50 13.60 8.45
C LEU A 34 -9.15 12.27 8.05
N GLY A 35 -10.31 11.99 8.64
CA GLY A 35 -11.12 10.84 8.26
C GLY A 35 -11.83 11.10 6.94
N VAL A 36 -11.90 10.08 6.07
CA VAL A 36 -12.60 10.13 4.79
C VAL A 36 -13.71 9.10 4.74
N THR A 37 -14.78 9.43 4.02
CA THR A 37 -15.93 8.54 3.76
C THR A 37 -16.04 8.28 2.27
N ARG A 38 -16.55 7.11 1.87
CA ARG A 38 -16.74 6.75 0.45
C ARG A 38 -17.93 7.46 -0.21
N GLY A 39 -18.79 8.09 0.60
CA GLY A 39 -19.95 8.87 0.14
C GLY A 39 -20.37 9.91 1.18
N GLU A 40 -21.49 10.57 0.92
CA GLU A 40 -22.02 11.67 1.76
C GLU A 40 -22.28 11.27 3.22
N TRP A 41 -22.57 9.98 3.44
CA TRP A 41 -22.93 9.43 4.74
C TRP A 41 -22.07 8.19 5.03
N GLY A 42 -21.43 8.15 6.20
CA GLY A 42 -20.65 6.99 6.65
C GLY A 42 -19.74 7.29 7.83
N THR A 43 -19.19 6.23 8.44
CA THR A 43 -18.16 6.36 9.48
C THR A 43 -16.85 6.85 8.84
N PRO A 44 -16.30 7.99 9.26
CA PRO A 44 -15.00 8.45 8.76
C PRO A 44 -13.89 7.45 9.08
N MET A 45 -13.10 7.09 8.08
CA MET A 45 -11.97 6.17 8.21
C MET A 45 -10.67 6.94 8.03
N LYS A 46 -9.67 6.64 8.84
CA LYS A 46 -8.36 7.32 8.82
C LYS A 46 -7.30 6.54 8.04
N GLY A 47 -7.66 5.35 7.54
CA GLY A 47 -6.75 4.48 6.81
C GLY A 47 -5.84 3.70 7.76
N THR A 48 -6.36 3.32 8.93
CA THR A 48 -5.68 2.36 9.79
C THR A 48 -5.55 1.01 9.07
N PRO A 49 -4.67 0.10 9.54
CA PRO A 49 -4.59 -1.25 8.99
C PRO A 49 -5.95 -1.97 8.96
N GLU A 50 -6.81 -1.74 9.96
CA GLU A 50 -8.16 -2.30 10.05
C GLU A 50 -9.09 -1.68 9.02
N ASP A 51 -9.03 -0.35 8.83
CA ASP A 51 -9.81 0.35 7.80
C ASP A 51 -9.49 -0.21 6.40
N VAL A 52 -8.20 -0.38 6.10
CA VAL A 52 -7.71 -0.90 4.82
C VAL A 52 -8.12 -2.38 4.65
N ARG A 53 -7.85 -3.24 5.64
CA ARG A 53 -8.22 -4.66 5.57
C ARG A 53 -9.73 -4.89 5.44
N SER A 54 -10.55 -3.95 5.93
CA SER A 54 -12.01 -4.04 5.75
C SER A 54 -12.48 -3.77 4.32
N GLY A 55 -11.60 -3.27 3.43
CA GLY A 55 -11.95 -2.88 2.06
C GLY A 55 -12.84 -1.63 1.96
N ARG A 56 -13.05 -0.92 3.08
CA ARG A 56 -13.93 0.26 3.14
C ARG A 56 -13.18 1.57 2.93
N TYR A 57 -11.88 1.62 3.25
CA TYR A 57 -11.08 2.84 3.07
C TYR A 57 -10.96 3.16 1.57
N PRO A 58 -11.35 4.36 1.11
CA PRO A 58 -11.50 4.64 -0.33
C PRO A 58 -10.18 4.89 -1.09
N TYR A 59 -9.06 5.01 -0.39
CA TYR A 59 -7.75 5.34 -0.97
C TYR A 59 -6.66 4.31 -0.66
N ASP A 60 -7.06 3.08 -0.32
CA ASP A 60 -6.11 1.98 -0.29
C ASP A 60 -5.62 1.65 -1.70
N ARG A 61 -4.46 0.99 -1.78
CA ARG A 61 -3.88 0.58 -3.05
C ARG A 61 -2.89 -0.55 -2.86
N PHE A 62 -2.82 -1.43 -3.85
CA PHE A 62 -1.76 -2.42 -3.94
C PHE A 62 -0.45 -1.80 -4.40
N VAL A 63 0.66 -2.43 -4.02
CA VAL A 63 1.96 -2.21 -4.66
C VAL A 63 2.02 -3.14 -5.86
N TYR A 64 1.99 -2.56 -7.06
CA TYR A 64 2.04 -3.33 -8.30
C TYR A 64 3.48 -3.65 -8.71
N VAL A 65 3.72 -4.92 -9.02
CA VAL A 65 4.96 -5.37 -9.66
C VAL A 65 4.64 -5.76 -11.10
N TYR A 66 5.28 -5.08 -12.05
CA TYR A 66 5.07 -5.34 -13.47
C TYR A 66 6.16 -6.26 -14.02
N VAL A 67 5.73 -7.35 -14.64
CA VAL A 67 6.62 -8.31 -15.30
C VAL A 67 6.43 -8.20 -16.81
N ARG A 68 7.52 -7.96 -17.53
CA ARG A 68 7.51 -8.00 -18.99
C ARG A 68 7.38 -9.46 -19.46
N ARG A 69 6.33 -9.75 -20.22
CA ARG A 69 6.05 -11.05 -20.84
C ARG A 69 5.59 -10.87 -22.28
N GLY A 70 6.03 -11.73 -23.19
CA GLY A 70 5.49 -11.79 -24.55
C GLY A 70 4.09 -12.44 -24.58
N PRO A 71 3.32 -12.29 -25.67
CA PRO A 71 1.94 -12.80 -25.78
C PRO A 71 1.75 -14.26 -25.38
N ASP A 72 2.75 -15.12 -25.61
CA ASP A 72 2.70 -16.56 -25.28
C ASP A 72 4.01 -17.06 -24.64
N ALA A 73 4.85 -16.14 -24.15
CA ALA A 73 6.10 -16.50 -23.49
C ALA A 73 5.84 -16.78 -22.00
N PRO A 74 6.50 -17.79 -21.39
CA PRO A 74 6.46 -17.94 -19.95
C PRO A 74 7.12 -16.75 -19.27
N VAL A 75 6.77 -16.51 -18.00
CA VAL A 75 7.51 -15.56 -17.16
C VAL A 75 8.97 -16.02 -17.07
N ASN A 76 9.92 -15.08 -17.14
CA ASN A 76 11.33 -15.39 -16.96
C ASN A 76 11.53 -16.22 -15.67
N PRO A 77 12.22 -17.37 -15.72
CA PRO A 77 12.29 -18.28 -14.57
C PRO A 77 12.80 -17.62 -13.28
N PHE A 78 13.78 -16.74 -13.38
CA PHE A 78 14.30 -16.01 -12.22
C PHE A 78 13.25 -15.08 -11.63
N VAL A 79 12.54 -14.33 -12.48
CA VAL A 79 11.45 -13.43 -12.03
C VAL A 79 10.33 -14.24 -11.38
N ARG A 80 9.98 -15.40 -11.95
CA ARG A 80 8.96 -16.30 -11.39
C ARG A 80 9.33 -16.77 -9.99
N GLU A 81 10.55 -17.28 -9.79
CA GLU A 81 10.98 -17.77 -8.48
C GLU A 81 11.13 -16.64 -7.45
N TYR A 82 11.60 -15.46 -7.88
CA TYR A 82 11.61 -14.27 -7.01
C TYR A 82 10.19 -13.90 -6.54
N LEU A 83 9.22 -13.86 -7.46
CA LEU A 83 7.83 -13.54 -7.11
C LEU A 83 7.18 -14.64 -6.28
N ARG A 84 7.51 -15.92 -6.49
CA ARG A 84 7.09 -17.01 -5.61
C ARG A 84 7.61 -16.83 -4.19
N MET A 85 8.85 -16.38 -4.02
CA MET A 85 9.39 -16.04 -2.70
C MET A 85 8.67 -14.83 -2.08
N VAL A 86 8.42 -13.77 -2.86
CA VAL A 86 7.67 -12.60 -2.36
C VAL A 86 6.25 -12.99 -1.91
N LEU A 87 5.58 -13.87 -2.66
CA LEU A 87 4.23 -14.38 -2.38
C LEU A 87 4.22 -15.57 -1.41
N SER A 88 5.38 -16.05 -0.95
CA SER A 88 5.45 -17.13 0.03
C SER A 88 5.07 -16.65 1.42
N LYS A 89 4.88 -17.59 2.34
CA LYS A 89 4.65 -17.27 3.76
C LYS A 89 5.76 -16.37 4.30
N GLU A 90 7.01 -16.72 4.05
CA GLU A 90 8.19 -15.97 4.50
C GLU A 90 8.23 -14.56 3.90
N GLY A 91 7.90 -14.42 2.61
CA GLY A 91 7.82 -13.12 1.94
C GLY A 91 6.74 -12.22 2.54
N GLN A 92 5.55 -12.77 2.81
CA GLN A 92 4.45 -12.04 3.44
C GLN A 92 4.72 -11.68 4.90
N GLU A 93 5.41 -12.56 5.66
CA GLU A 93 5.86 -12.27 7.03
C GLU A 93 6.89 -11.14 7.05
N ALA A 94 7.81 -11.11 6.08
CA ALA A 94 8.77 -10.02 5.92
C ALA A 94 8.06 -8.68 5.62
N ILE A 95 7.04 -8.70 4.74
CA ILE A 95 6.21 -7.50 4.44
C ILE A 95 5.48 -7.02 5.69
N ALA A 96 4.85 -7.93 6.44
CA ALA A 96 4.11 -7.60 7.66
C ALA A 96 5.00 -6.99 8.76
N SER A 97 6.29 -7.35 8.75
CA SER A 97 7.29 -6.87 9.72
C SER A 97 8.02 -5.61 9.27
N ASP A 98 7.81 -5.13 8.04
CA ASP A 98 8.48 -3.94 7.51
C ASP A 98 8.03 -2.67 8.24
N ALA A 99 9.00 -1.86 8.67
CA ALA A 99 8.77 -0.64 9.44
C ALA A 99 8.01 0.45 8.66
N LYS A 100 7.87 0.34 7.32
CA LYS A 100 7.09 1.28 6.51
C LYS A 100 5.60 0.92 6.49
N GLY A 101 5.18 -0.12 7.21
CA GLY A 101 3.76 -0.41 7.48
C GLY A 101 2.98 -0.89 6.26
N TYR A 102 3.62 -1.64 5.36
CA TYR A 102 2.89 -2.33 4.30
C TYR A 102 2.08 -3.47 4.89
N LEU A 103 0.89 -3.70 4.33
CA LEU A 103 0.03 -4.81 4.73
C LEU A 103 0.30 -6.01 3.82
N PRO A 104 0.47 -7.22 4.38
CA PRO A 104 0.55 -8.42 3.56
C PRO A 104 -0.78 -8.69 2.86
N LEU A 105 -0.71 -9.41 1.75
CA LEU A 105 -1.88 -9.88 1.02
C LEU A 105 -2.66 -10.91 1.87
N ASN A 106 -3.98 -10.90 1.72
CA ASN A 106 -4.82 -11.93 2.31
C ASN A 106 -4.75 -13.25 1.50
N PRO A 107 -5.27 -14.37 2.02
CA PRO A 107 -5.18 -15.67 1.34
C PRO A 107 -5.82 -15.71 -0.06
N MET A 108 -6.91 -14.97 -0.28
CA MET A 108 -7.57 -14.91 -1.59
C MET A 108 -6.70 -14.15 -2.60
N GLU A 109 -6.12 -13.03 -2.18
CA GLU A 109 -5.19 -12.24 -3.00
C GLU A 109 -3.93 -13.05 -3.34
N LEU A 110 -3.33 -13.73 -2.36
CA LEU A 110 -2.16 -14.59 -2.60
C LEU A 110 -2.43 -15.68 -3.63
N THR A 111 -3.58 -16.35 -3.51
CA THR A 111 -3.99 -17.39 -4.46
C THR A 111 -4.14 -16.79 -5.87
N ALA A 112 -4.78 -15.63 -5.98
CA ALA A 112 -4.97 -14.96 -7.26
C ALA A 112 -3.64 -14.49 -7.89
N GLU A 113 -2.69 -13.98 -7.10
CA GLU A 113 -1.38 -13.53 -7.61
C GLU A 113 -0.46 -14.71 -7.97
N LEU A 114 -0.47 -15.79 -7.19
CA LEU A 114 0.31 -17.00 -7.51
C LEU A 114 -0.14 -17.63 -8.84
N ALA A 115 -1.44 -17.66 -9.10
CA ALA A 115 -2.00 -18.20 -10.35
C ALA A 115 -1.57 -17.42 -11.61
N LYS A 116 -1.04 -16.20 -11.49
CA LYS A 116 -0.51 -15.41 -12.62
C LYS A 116 0.92 -15.79 -13.00
N LEU A 117 1.61 -16.55 -12.16
CA LEU A 117 3.00 -16.96 -12.35
C LEU A 117 3.15 -18.25 -13.15
N ASP A 118 2.07 -19.03 -13.24
CA ASP A 118 1.95 -20.29 -13.99
C ASP A 118 1.34 -20.04 -15.38
#